data_AF-A0A2S5WK53-F1
#
_entry.id   AF-A0A2S5WK53-F1
#
_cell.length_a   1.000
_cell.length_b   1.000
_cell.length_c   1.000
_cell.angle_alpha   90.00
_cell.angle_beta   90.00
_cell.angle_gamma   90.00
#
_symmetry.space_group_name_H-M   'P 1'
#
loop_
_entity.id
_entity.type
_entity.pdbx_description
1 polymer ?
#
loop_
_entity_poly.entity_id
_entity_poly.type
_entity_poly.pdbx_seq_one_letter_code
_entity_poly.pdbx_strand_id
1 'polypeptide(L)'
;MTGARIEVDLDAIRANVRAVAELTGTPLLAVVKANAYGHGASDVARAALEGGAERLGVVDLAEAFALRAAGITAPILAWMHGARTDWLAALGAEIELGISSLAQLELLDIGLGRLEHSDRSVAVHLKLDTGLGRNGISVLEWEAAFTKAAELEQRGIIRLDGLFSHLAGAGHAADVAQLTSFERALDLAERCGLTPSIRHLAATAGSMTLPEARLDLVRLGVSLYGLSPFSADADCPVALRPALALSAPIREDQRGFRVDVGHAAGLPPVAPGSLLFADDAGAGWRLASVEALELRIEPVDADVAPSEQTAARDEQPRLMVIDADRSASADDWAAAAGTINYEVVTRLSARIPRRPSALGGAAPDDAAGFPARTDGLAPRRELTVDVELLRTRMGERARGLAKALADGTGARQAARMFSVDVSADAYGLGARLVAGLALEHGLLPLVATTAELAHIGESARSSTLVDHERTRDAGTRAVYGFDGLGAHAAVSLASELVHVKRVAAGHGVSYGYDWVAEESTILGLVPLGYADAIPRRVAGRAEVVVGGRRRPIVGRVAMDQVVIDLQDQEAWIGMPVSVFGSGPQDIRLDEWAAWSGVEPRAFVAALGPRVVRRELQGEGMGAADGS
;
A
#
# COMPACT_ATOMS: atom_id res chain seq x y z
N MET A 1 -12.72 -13.60 20.11
CA MET A 1 -12.34 -12.48 19.22
C MET A 1 -13.44 -12.32 18.17
N THR A 2 -14.18 -11.22 18.21
CA THR A 2 -15.56 -11.10 17.65
C THR A 2 -15.67 -10.25 16.37
N GLY A 3 -14.55 -9.91 15.71
CA GLY A 3 -14.51 -9.04 14.53
C GLY A 3 -14.11 -9.75 13.24
N ALA A 4 -13.85 -8.98 12.18
CA ALA A 4 -13.27 -9.46 10.92
C ALA A 4 -11.86 -10.04 11.16
N ARG A 5 -11.46 -11.02 10.34
CA ARG A 5 -10.13 -11.63 10.39
C ARG A 5 -9.69 -12.09 9.02
N ILE A 6 -8.38 -12.07 8.80
CA ILE A 6 -7.72 -12.62 7.63
C ILE A 6 -7.00 -13.91 8.05
N GLU A 7 -7.26 -15.00 7.35
CA GLU A 7 -6.52 -16.26 7.47
C GLU A 7 -5.53 -16.37 6.32
N VAL A 8 -4.30 -16.79 6.63
CA VAL A 8 -3.19 -16.85 5.69
C VAL A 8 -2.63 -18.27 5.65
N ASP A 9 -2.84 -18.97 4.53
CA ASP A 9 -2.37 -20.35 4.32
C ASP A 9 -0.89 -20.36 3.91
N LEU A 10 -0.01 -20.61 4.88
CA LEU A 10 1.42 -20.71 4.63
C LEU A 10 1.81 -21.97 3.83
N ASP A 11 1.00 -23.03 3.85
CA ASP A 11 1.23 -24.22 3.02
C ASP A 11 0.89 -23.94 1.56
N ALA A 12 -0.12 -23.12 1.30
CA ALA A 12 -0.38 -22.58 -0.03
C ALA A 12 0.81 -21.75 -0.53
N ILE A 13 1.37 -20.86 0.29
CA ILE A 13 2.59 -20.10 -0.06
C ILE A 13 3.73 -21.05 -0.46
N ARG A 14 4.06 -22.04 0.39
CA ARG A 14 5.12 -23.03 0.11
C ARG A 14 4.85 -23.79 -1.20
N ALA A 15 3.62 -24.25 -1.40
CA ALA A 15 3.22 -25.01 -2.58
C ALA A 15 3.34 -24.17 -3.87
N ASN A 16 2.91 -22.92 -3.83
CA ASN A 16 2.98 -22.01 -4.97
C ASN A 16 4.43 -21.70 -5.36
N VAL A 17 5.32 -21.46 -4.38
CA VAL A 17 6.76 -21.29 -4.67
C VAL A 17 7.33 -22.53 -5.36
N ARG A 18 7.08 -23.72 -4.81
CA ARG A 18 7.58 -24.98 -5.39
C ARG A 18 7.08 -25.18 -6.81
N ALA A 19 5.80 -24.97 -7.05
CA ALA A 19 5.20 -25.17 -8.37
C ALA A 19 5.78 -24.21 -9.43
N VAL A 20 6.07 -22.96 -9.07
CA VAL A 20 6.74 -22.01 -9.98
C VAL A 20 8.24 -22.32 -10.13
N ALA A 21 8.92 -22.76 -9.06
CA ALA A 21 10.31 -23.19 -9.12
C ALA A 21 10.47 -24.38 -10.09
N GLU A 22 9.57 -25.36 -10.01
CA GLU A 22 9.53 -26.54 -10.90
C GLU A 22 9.28 -26.13 -12.35
N LEU A 23 8.33 -25.22 -12.61
CA LEU A 23 8.06 -24.74 -13.97
C LEU A 23 9.24 -23.98 -14.58
N THR A 24 9.91 -23.16 -13.78
CA THR A 24 10.93 -22.23 -14.27
C THR A 24 12.31 -22.85 -14.34
N GLY A 25 12.63 -23.79 -13.44
CA GLY A 25 13.96 -24.40 -13.30
C GLY A 25 15.05 -23.37 -12.97
N THR A 26 14.67 -22.19 -12.47
CA THR A 26 15.56 -21.04 -12.24
C THR A 26 15.44 -20.60 -10.78
N PRO A 27 16.52 -20.15 -10.12
CA PRO A 27 16.45 -19.56 -8.79
C PRO A 27 15.36 -18.49 -8.65
N LEU A 28 14.72 -18.44 -7.48
CA LEU A 28 13.61 -17.53 -7.20
C LEU A 28 13.98 -16.46 -6.18
N LEU A 29 13.64 -15.23 -6.52
CA LEU A 29 13.50 -14.13 -5.57
C LEU A 29 12.02 -13.93 -5.26
N ALA A 30 11.61 -14.23 -4.02
CA ALA A 30 10.23 -14.05 -3.56
C ALA A 30 9.97 -12.59 -3.19
N VAL A 31 9.01 -11.96 -3.86
CA VAL A 31 8.67 -10.55 -3.66
C VAL A 31 7.63 -10.44 -2.54
N VAL A 32 8.08 -10.01 -1.36
CA VAL A 32 7.32 -9.90 -0.11
C VAL A 32 7.08 -8.46 0.32
N LYS A 33 7.21 -7.51 -0.63
CA LYS A 33 6.87 -6.10 -0.41
C LYS A 33 5.39 -5.92 -0.04
N ALA A 34 5.08 -4.75 0.49
CA ALA A 34 3.73 -4.29 0.85
C ALA A 34 3.09 -5.21 1.88
N ASN A 35 3.86 -5.51 2.93
CA ASN A 35 3.51 -6.51 3.93
C ASN A 35 3.16 -7.87 3.29
N ALA A 36 3.98 -8.32 2.35
CA ALA A 36 3.72 -9.48 1.49
C ALA A 36 2.33 -9.42 0.82
N TYR A 37 2.09 -8.38 0.03
CA TYR A 37 0.81 -8.16 -0.69
C TYR A 37 -0.39 -8.19 0.28
N GLY A 38 -0.20 -7.67 1.51
CA GLY A 38 -1.21 -7.67 2.56
C GLY A 38 -1.33 -8.96 3.39
N HIS A 39 -0.54 -10.00 3.15
CA HIS A 39 -0.63 -11.31 3.82
C HIS A 39 0.16 -11.41 5.14
N GLY A 40 1.11 -10.51 5.39
CA GLY A 40 1.99 -10.59 6.56
C GLY A 40 3.41 -10.98 6.15
N ALA A 41 4.33 -10.00 6.13
CA ALA A 41 5.65 -10.16 5.52
C ALA A 41 6.52 -11.24 6.17
N SER A 42 6.61 -11.27 7.50
CA SER A 42 7.56 -12.14 8.21
C SER A 42 7.26 -13.62 8.01
N ASP A 43 5.99 -14.04 8.16
CA ASP A 43 5.61 -15.45 8.03
C ASP A 43 5.61 -15.90 6.58
N VAL A 44 5.15 -15.06 5.66
CA VAL A 44 5.24 -15.35 4.21
C VAL A 44 6.69 -15.44 3.76
N ALA A 45 7.58 -14.57 4.23
CA ALA A 45 9.00 -14.63 3.89
C ALA A 45 9.62 -15.99 4.29
N ARG A 46 9.36 -16.47 5.51
CA ARG A 46 9.82 -17.79 5.96
C ARG A 46 9.23 -18.91 5.11
N ALA A 47 7.92 -18.90 4.90
CA ALA A 47 7.23 -19.90 4.08
C ALA A 47 7.74 -19.90 2.62
N ALA A 48 8.07 -18.74 2.07
CA ALA A 48 8.61 -18.63 0.72
C ALA A 48 10.02 -19.23 0.61
N LEU A 49 10.88 -18.95 1.60
CA LEU A 49 12.23 -19.55 1.69
C LEU A 49 12.14 -21.08 1.86
N GLU A 50 11.27 -21.58 2.73
CA GLU A 50 10.97 -23.02 2.91
C GLU A 50 10.33 -23.65 1.65
N GLY A 51 9.70 -22.84 0.81
CA GLY A 51 9.18 -23.21 -0.50
C GLY A 51 10.25 -23.32 -1.58
N GLY A 52 11.48 -22.84 -1.33
CA GLY A 52 12.60 -22.90 -2.25
C GLY A 52 13.04 -21.55 -2.85
N ALA A 53 12.52 -20.42 -2.36
CA ALA A 53 13.08 -19.13 -2.72
C ALA A 53 14.48 -18.95 -2.11
N GLU A 54 15.41 -18.38 -2.86
CA GLU A 54 16.79 -18.15 -2.41
C GLU A 54 17.01 -16.72 -1.88
N ARG A 55 16.16 -15.79 -2.32
CA ARG A 55 16.25 -14.35 -2.01
C ARG A 55 14.87 -13.76 -1.77
N LEU A 56 14.84 -12.61 -1.11
CA LEU A 56 13.62 -11.84 -0.90
C LEU A 56 13.72 -10.47 -1.57
N GLY A 57 12.58 -9.96 -2.04
CA GLY A 57 12.45 -8.63 -2.62
C GLY A 57 11.43 -7.77 -1.88
N VAL A 58 11.84 -6.57 -1.49
CA VAL A 58 10.99 -5.58 -0.80
C VAL A 58 11.09 -4.22 -1.49
N VAL A 59 10.18 -3.29 -1.16
CA VAL A 59 10.19 -1.99 -1.85
C VAL A 59 11.30 -1.08 -1.35
N ASP A 60 11.50 -0.97 -0.03
CA ASP A 60 12.41 0.00 0.61
C ASP A 60 13.12 -0.62 1.84
N LEU A 61 14.02 0.14 2.46
CA LEU A 61 14.81 -0.36 3.59
C LEU A 61 13.94 -0.56 4.84
N ALA A 62 12.85 0.19 5.02
CA ALA A 62 11.98 -0.01 6.17
C ALA A 62 11.37 -1.42 6.19
N GLU A 63 10.94 -1.92 5.02
CA GLU A 63 10.50 -3.32 4.88
C GLU A 63 11.64 -4.32 5.08
N ALA A 64 12.82 -4.03 4.52
CA ALA A 64 14.00 -4.90 4.67
C ALA A 64 14.41 -5.06 6.15
N PHE A 65 14.41 -3.95 6.90
CA PHE A 65 14.73 -3.93 8.32
C PHE A 65 13.68 -4.65 9.16
N ALA A 66 12.39 -4.56 8.80
CA ALA A 66 11.35 -5.35 9.46
C ALA A 66 11.59 -6.86 9.30
N LEU A 67 12.05 -7.31 8.13
CA LEU A 67 12.42 -8.72 7.91
C LEU A 67 13.69 -9.13 8.70
N ARG A 68 14.71 -8.26 8.75
CA ARG A 68 15.91 -8.50 9.57
C ARG A 68 15.57 -8.59 11.05
N ALA A 69 14.70 -7.70 11.56
CA ALA A 69 14.20 -7.74 12.93
C ALA A 69 13.40 -9.02 13.23
N ALA A 70 12.74 -9.60 12.22
CA ALA A 70 12.07 -10.89 12.31
C ALA A 70 13.02 -12.11 12.19
N GLY A 71 14.34 -11.89 12.17
CA GLY A 71 15.36 -12.93 12.14
C GLY A 71 15.67 -13.50 10.76
N ILE A 72 15.22 -12.86 9.67
CA ILE A 72 15.53 -13.30 8.31
C ILE A 72 16.98 -12.96 7.96
N THR A 73 17.77 -13.98 7.63
CA THR A 73 19.19 -13.86 7.24
C THR A 73 19.44 -14.05 5.74
N ALA A 74 18.45 -14.53 4.97
CA ALA A 74 18.56 -14.64 3.52
C ALA A 74 18.85 -13.28 2.85
N PRO A 75 19.42 -13.24 1.64
CA PRO A 75 19.61 -11.99 0.90
C PRO A 75 18.29 -11.26 0.66
N ILE A 76 18.29 -9.95 0.88
CA ILE A 76 17.12 -9.08 0.70
C ILE A 76 17.51 -7.94 -0.24
N LEU A 77 16.79 -7.82 -1.36
CA LEU A 77 16.91 -6.73 -2.30
C LEU A 77 15.82 -5.67 -2.05
N ALA A 78 16.22 -4.42 -1.83
CA ALA A 78 15.34 -3.25 -1.75
C ALA A 78 15.69 -2.26 -2.88
N TRP A 79 14.70 -1.65 -3.56
CA TRP A 79 14.95 -0.93 -4.83
C TRP A 79 14.27 0.45 -4.96
N MET A 80 13.70 0.98 -3.89
CA MET A 80 13.09 2.30 -3.87
C MET A 80 13.78 3.18 -2.83
N HIS A 81 14.50 4.18 -3.33
CA HIS A 81 15.37 5.04 -2.54
C HIS A 81 15.02 6.50 -2.79
N GLY A 82 14.90 7.28 -1.72
CA GLY A 82 14.68 8.72 -1.75
C GLY A 82 15.98 9.52 -1.61
N ALA A 83 15.88 10.85 -1.62
CA ALA A 83 17.05 11.73 -1.52
C ALA A 83 17.81 11.61 -0.20
N ARG A 84 17.14 11.14 0.86
CA ARG A 84 17.67 11.04 2.23
C ARG A 84 17.96 9.61 2.66
N THR A 85 18.12 8.69 1.70
CA THR A 85 18.33 7.26 2.01
C THR A 85 19.57 7.06 2.88
N ASP A 86 19.42 6.32 3.97
CA ASP A 86 20.52 5.94 4.87
C ASP A 86 21.26 4.72 4.31
N TRP A 87 22.19 4.98 3.40
CA TRP A 87 23.01 3.97 2.75
C TRP A 87 23.88 3.18 3.74
N LEU A 88 24.28 3.80 4.85
CA LEU A 88 25.10 3.18 5.89
C LEU A 88 24.30 2.17 6.70
N ALA A 89 23.04 2.49 6.99
CA ALA A 89 22.12 1.53 7.59
C ALA A 89 21.93 0.31 6.68
N ALA A 90 21.72 0.51 5.38
CA ALA A 90 21.62 -0.59 4.41
C ALA A 90 22.87 -1.48 4.40
N LEU A 91 24.06 -0.88 4.38
CA LEU A 91 25.34 -1.62 4.48
C LEU A 91 25.43 -2.41 5.79
N GLY A 92 25.11 -1.78 6.92
CA GLY A 92 25.20 -2.40 8.24
C GLY A 92 24.23 -3.57 8.45
N ALA A 93 23.11 -3.59 7.72
CA ALA A 93 22.12 -4.66 7.75
C ALA A 93 22.25 -5.65 6.57
N GLU A 94 23.32 -5.50 5.76
CA GLU A 94 23.60 -6.34 4.58
C GLU A 94 22.38 -6.44 3.65
N ILE A 95 21.83 -5.28 3.28
CA ILE A 95 20.73 -5.16 2.33
C ILE A 95 21.30 -4.88 0.93
N GLU A 96 20.84 -5.64 -0.06
CA GLU A 96 21.17 -5.43 -1.47
C GLU A 96 20.33 -4.27 -2.02
N LEU A 97 20.96 -3.39 -2.79
CA LEU A 97 20.35 -2.14 -3.26
C LEU A 97 20.05 -2.17 -4.76
N GLY A 98 18.79 -1.96 -5.12
CA GLY A 98 18.35 -1.75 -6.50
C GLY A 98 18.46 -0.29 -6.91
N ILE A 99 19.55 0.08 -7.60
CA ILE A 99 19.81 1.47 -8.00
C ILE A 99 19.26 1.75 -9.39
N SER A 100 18.44 2.79 -9.51
CA SER A 100 17.59 3.03 -10.68
C SER A 100 17.87 4.34 -11.43
N SER A 101 18.94 5.06 -11.08
CA SER A 101 19.39 6.25 -11.82
C SER A 101 20.86 6.54 -11.55
N LEU A 102 21.49 7.29 -12.45
CA LEU A 102 22.82 7.86 -12.21
C LEU A 102 22.84 8.74 -10.94
N ALA A 103 21.83 9.59 -10.76
CA ALA A 103 21.71 10.43 -9.57
C ALA A 103 21.67 9.63 -8.26
N GLN A 104 21.08 8.43 -8.24
CA GLN A 104 21.12 7.56 -7.06
C GLN A 104 22.51 6.96 -6.82
N LEU A 105 23.29 6.65 -7.87
CA LEU A 105 24.70 6.25 -7.71
C LEU A 105 25.52 7.40 -7.12
N GLU A 106 25.27 8.63 -7.54
CA GLU A 106 25.94 9.82 -6.99
C GLU A 106 25.56 10.07 -5.53
N LEU A 107 24.29 9.93 -5.16
CA LEU A 107 23.84 10.01 -3.77
C LEU A 107 24.46 8.91 -2.89
N LEU A 108 24.61 7.70 -3.43
CA LEU A 108 25.29 6.59 -2.77
C LEU A 108 26.77 6.90 -2.57
N ASP A 109 27.47 7.40 -3.59
CA ASP A 109 28.87 7.84 -3.50
C ASP A 109 29.05 8.92 -2.42
N ILE A 110 28.17 9.94 -2.40
CA ILE A 110 28.20 10.98 -1.36
C ILE A 110 28.01 10.37 0.04
N GLY A 111 27.06 9.44 0.20
CA GLY A 111 26.76 8.85 1.50
C GLY A 111 27.78 7.84 2.00
N LEU A 112 28.45 7.12 1.10
CA LEU A 112 29.38 6.04 1.41
C LEU A 112 30.84 6.36 1.09
N GLY A 113 31.16 7.50 0.49
CA GLY A 113 32.51 7.85 0.04
C GLY A 113 33.56 7.83 1.16
N ARG A 114 33.15 8.01 2.42
CA ARG A 114 34.02 7.85 3.61
C ARG A 114 34.48 6.42 3.88
N LEU A 115 33.91 5.42 3.20
CA LEU A 115 34.24 4.00 3.31
C LEU A 115 35.18 3.54 2.21
N GLU A 116 35.71 4.46 1.40
CA GLU A 116 36.71 4.14 0.39
C GLU A 116 37.88 3.35 1.00
N HIS A 117 38.28 2.26 0.35
CA HIS A 117 39.30 1.32 0.85
C HIS A 117 38.95 0.59 2.16
N SER A 118 37.68 0.58 2.59
CA SER A 118 37.25 -0.32 3.65
C SER A 118 37.03 -1.74 3.10
N ASP A 119 37.14 -2.76 3.94
CA ASP A 119 36.85 -4.15 3.57
C ASP A 119 35.34 -4.43 3.39
N ARG A 120 34.49 -3.39 3.42
CA ARG A 120 33.03 -3.49 3.31
C ARG A 120 32.52 -2.71 2.12
N SER A 121 31.79 -3.40 1.25
CA SER A 121 31.11 -2.85 0.08
C SER A 121 29.62 -3.14 0.15
N VAL A 122 28.77 -2.21 -0.30
CA VAL A 122 27.34 -2.50 -0.43
C VAL A 122 27.06 -3.25 -1.74
N ALA A 123 26.26 -4.31 -1.66
CA ALA A 123 25.86 -5.06 -2.85
C ALA A 123 24.81 -4.28 -3.64
N VAL A 124 25.04 -4.08 -4.94
CA VAL A 124 24.18 -3.27 -5.82
C VAL A 124 23.69 -4.09 -7.00
N HIS A 125 22.41 -3.91 -7.32
CA HIS A 125 21.80 -4.31 -8.58
C HIS A 125 21.41 -3.04 -9.35
N LEU A 126 21.93 -2.84 -10.58
CA LEU A 126 21.48 -1.71 -11.39
C LEU A 126 20.19 -2.07 -12.11
N LYS A 127 19.15 -1.27 -11.87
CA LYS A 127 17.88 -1.36 -12.55
C LYS A 127 17.91 -0.54 -13.82
N LEU A 128 17.65 -1.18 -14.95
CA LEU A 128 17.63 -0.57 -16.27
C LEU A 128 16.20 -0.39 -16.74
N ASP A 129 15.88 0.74 -17.35
CA ASP A 129 14.63 0.87 -18.09
C ASP A 129 14.84 0.42 -19.53
N THR A 130 14.29 -0.76 -19.85
CA THR A 130 14.35 -1.33 -21.20
C THR A 130 13.08 -1.06 -22.01
N GLY A 131 12.10 -0.34 -21.44
CA GLY A 131 10.85 0.02 -22.12
C GLY A 131 9.67 0.31 -21.19
N LEU A 132 9.71 -0.10 -19.91
CA LEU A 132 8.59 0.04 -18.98
C LEU A 132 8.21 1.51 -18.71
N GLY A 133 9.13 2.46 -18.85
CA GLY A 133 8.82 3.88 -18.67
C GLY A 133 8.48 4.26 -17.23
N ARG A 134 8.97 3.49 -16.25
CA ARG A 134 8.70 3.71 -14.81
C ARG A 134 9.97 3.99 -14.02
N ASN A 135 10.48 3.02 -13.28
CA ASN A 135 11.73 3.13 -12.54
C ASN A 135 12.83 2.39 -13.32
N GLY A 136 14.07 2.88 -13.28
CA GLY A 136 15.23 2.29 -13.95
C GLY A 136 16.01 3.32 -14.76
N ILE A 137 17.33 3.11 -14.86
CA ILE A 137 18.27 3.99 -15.55
C ILE A 137 17.86 4.05 -17.02
N SER A 138 17.69 5.26 -17.54
CA SER A 138 17.27 5.47 -18.92
C SER A 138 18.35 4.98 -19.89
N VAL A 139 17.94 4.54 -21.08
CA VAL A 139 18.87 4.11 -22.14
C VAL A 139 19.93 5.18 -22.45
N LEU A 140 19.56 6.46 -22.36
CA LEU A 140 20.44 7.59 -22.60
C LEU A 140 21.54 7.76 -21.52
N GLU A 141 21.33 7.18 -20.34
CA GLU A 141 22.24 7.30 -19.19
C GLU A 141 23.00 6.00 -18.88
N TRP A 142 22.75 4.91 -19.60
CA TRP A 142 23.38 3.61 -19.30
C TRP A 142 24.91 3.69 -19.28
N GLU A 143 25.53 4.27 -20.29
CA GLU A 143 26.99 4.34 -20.38
C GLU A 143 27.58 5.15 -19.20
N ALA A 144 27.00 6.31 -18.91
CA ALA A 144 27.42 7.15 -17.78
C ALA A 144 27.23 6.43 -16.43
N ALA A 145 26.09 5.76 -16.23
CA ALA A 145 25.81 5.01 -15.02
C ALA A 145 26.74 3.80 -14.86
N PHE A 146 27.07 3.09 -15.94
CA PHE A 146 28.00 1.96 -15.90
C PHE A 146 29.44 2.41 -15.64
N THR A 147 29.87 3.51 -16.26
CA THR A 147 31.18 4.11 -15.94
C THR A 147 31.25 4.51 -14.48
N LYS A 148 30.19 5.14 -13.94
CA LYS A 148 30.15 5.50 -12.52
C LYS A 148 30.13 4.28 -11.61
N ALA A 149 29.37 3.24 -11.94
CA ALA A 149 29.36 2.01 -11.17
C ALA A 149 30.74 1.32 -11.15
N ALA A 150 31.43 1.27 -12.30
CA ALA A 150 32.78 0.70 -12.39
C ALA A 150 33.78 1.50 -11.54
N GLU A 151 33.69 2.83 -11.54
CA GLU A 151 34.49 3.69 -10.66
C GLU A 151 34.24 3.37 -9.17
N LEU A 152 32.96 3.25 -8.76
CA LEU A 152 32.61 2.95 -7.37
C LEU A 152 33.03 1.53 -6.93
N GLU A 153 32.99 0.56 -7.84
CA GLU A 153 33.47 -0.80 -7.59
C GLU A 153 35.00 -0.84 -7.45
N GLN A 154 35.75 -0.12 -8.30
CA GLN A 154 37.20 0.02 -8.18
C GLN A 154 37.63 0.69 -6.86
N ARG A 155 36.82 1.64 -6.36
CA ARG A 155 37.01 2.31 -5.06
C ARG A 155 36.60 1.44 -3.86
N GLY A 156 36.04 0.25 -4.10
CA GLY A 156 35.58 -0.69 -3.07
C GLY A 156 34.30 -0.25 -2.34
N ILE A 157 33.59 0.77 -2.84
CA ILE A 157 32.39 1.31 -2.20
C ILE A 157 31.19 0.39 -2.46
N ILE A 158 31.08 -0.11 -3.69
CA ILE A 158 30.03 -1.05 -4.09
C ILE A 158 30.64 -2.37 -4.57
N ARG A 159 29.82 -3.41 -4.53
CA ARG A 159 30.01 -4.65 -5.27
C ARG A 159 28.84 -4.78 -6.23
N LEU A 160 29.08 -4.75 -7.54
CA LEU A 160 28.01 -4.92 -8.51
C LEU A 160 27.62 -6.40 -8.60
N ASP A 161 26.48 -6.76 -8.00
CA ASP A 161 26.02 -8.15 -7.97
C ASP A 161 25.06 -8.47 -9.11
N GLY A 162 24.29 -7.48 -9.58
CA GLY A 162 23.31 -7.75 -10.63
C GLY A 162 22.93 -6.61 -11.55
N LEU A 163 22.36 -6.99 -12.68
CA LEU A 163 21.64 -6.11 -13.59
C LEU A 163 20.21 -6.63 -13.72
N PHE A 164 19.25 -5.70 -13.72
CA PHE A 164 17.86 -6.11 -13.85
C PHE A 164 16.99 -5.09 -14.54
N SER A 165 15.88 -5.57 -15.09
CA SER A 165 14.82 -4.71 -15.59
C SER A 165 13.46 -5.34 -15.25
N HIS A 166 12.37 -4.83 -15.82
CA HIS A 166 11.03 -5.32 -15.59
C HIS A 166 10.20 -5.19 -16.84
N LEU A 167 9.64 -6.31 -17.30
CA LEU A 167 8.75 -6.35 -18.45
C LEU A 167 7.48 -5.55 -18.19
N ALA A 168 7.00 -4.87 -19.22
CA ALA A 168 5.76 -4.10 -19.20
C ALA A 168 4.52 -4.97 -19.28
N GLY A 169 4.65 -6.21 -19.79
CA GLY A 169 3.49 -7.07 -20.02
C GLY A 169 2.53 -6.45 -21.02
N ALA A 170 3.08 -5.75 -22.02
CA ALA A 170 2.34 -5.07 -23.08
C ALA A 170 2.14 -5.97 -24.32
N GLY A 171 2.38 -7.28 -24.16
CA GLY A 171 2.28 -8.29 -25.19
C GLY A 171 3.64 -8.86 -25.59
N HIS A 172 3.62 -10.05 -26.19
CA HIS A 172 4.82 -10.84 -26.47
C HIS A 172 5.89 -10.07 -27.26
N ALA A 173 5.49 -9.34 -28.32
CA ALA A 173 6.43 -8.57 -29.14
C ALA A 173 7.14 -7.44 -28.35
N ALA A 174 6.40 -6.75 -27.46
CA ALA A 174 6.97 -5.72 -26.62
C ALA A 174 7.92 -6.31 -25.57
N ASP A 175 7.54 -7.44 -24.96
CA ASP A 175 8.36 -8.12 -23.97
C ASP A 175 9.66 -8.68 -24.58
N VAL A 176 9.61 -9.22 -25.81
CA VAL A 176 10.81 -9.63 -26.58
C VAL A 176 11.69 -8.42 -26.90
N ALA A 177 11.11 -7.30 -27.33
CA ALA A 177 11.88 -6.07 -27.59
C ALA A 177 12.59 -5.55 -26.32
N GLN A 178 11.95 -5.67 -25.16
CA GLN A 178 12.56 -5.34 -23.87
C GLN A 178 13.70 -6.29 -23.50
N LEU A 179 13.59 -7.60 -23.81
CA LEU A 179 14.67 -8.56 -23.64
C LEU A 179 15.88 -8.20 -24.54
N THR A 180 15.65 -7.93 -25.82
CA THR A 180 16.73 -7.48 -26.72
C THR A 180 17.39 -6.18 -26.25
N SER A 181 16.59 -5.24 -25.73
CA SER A 181 17.10 -4.00 -25.12
C SER A 181 17.95 -4.29 -23.87
N PHE A 182 17.55 -5.27 -23.06
CA PHE A 182 18.31 -5.71 -21.89
C PHE A 182 19.64 -6.35 -22.28
N GLU A 183 19.66 -7.24 -23.27
CA GLU A 183 20.88 -7.88 -23.80
C GLU A 183 21.90 -6.84 -24.28
N ARG A 184 21.45 -5.82 -25.01
CA ARG A 184 22.32 -4.70 -25.43
C ARG A 184 22.95 -3.96 -24.24
N ALA A 185 22.23 -3.86 -23.12
CA ALA A 185 22.74 -3.24 -21.93
C ALA A 185 23.77 -4.12 -21.21
N LEU A 186 23.60 -5.45 -21.24
CA LEU A 186 24.60 -6.40 -20.75
C LEU A 186 25.91 -6.27 -21.54
N ASP A 187 25.84 -6.24 -22.87
CA ASP A 187 27.01 -6.05 -23.72
C ASP A 187 27.72 -4.71 -23.43
N LEU A 188 26.94 -3.65 -23.15
CA LEU A 188 27.49 -2.35 -22.80
C LEU A 188 28.16 -2.36 -21.42
N ALA A 189 27.54 -3.01 -20.43
CA ALA A 189 28.12 -3.16 -19.10
C ALA A 189 29.47 -3.90 -19.15
N GLU A 190 29.56 -4.98 -19.94
CA GLU A 190 30.81 -5.73 -20.14
C GLU A 190 31.90 -4.85 -20.76
N ARG A 191 31.56 -4.02 -21.77
CA ARG A 191 32.51 -3.05 -22.36
C ARG A 191 32.98 -1.98 -21.36
N CYS A 192 32.16 -1.66 -20.36
CA CYS A 192 32.54 -0.78 -19.25
C CYS A 192 33.33 -1.52 -18.15
N GLY A 193 33.63 -2.81 -18.32
CA GLY A 193 34.39 -3.62 -17.36
C GLY A 193 33.57 -4.18 -16.21
N LEU A 194 32.23 -4.15 -16.29
CA LEU A 194 31.33 -4.67 -15.27
C LEU A 194 30.98 -6.12 -15.54
N THR A 195 31.06 -6.98 -14.51
CA THR A 195 30.73 -8.42 -14.60
C THR A 195 29.73 -8.83 -13.53
N PRO A 196 28.44 -8.43 -13.65
CA PRO A 196 27.41 -8.79 -12.68
C PRO A 196 27.21 -10.30 -12.63
N SER A 197 26.98 -10.84 -11.43
CA SER A 197 26.80 -12.28 -11.22
C SER A 197 25.36 -12.75 -11.46
N ILE A 198 24.38 -11.84 -11.37
CA ILE A 198 22.96 -12.15 -11.51
C ILE A 198 22.30 -11.22 -12.53
N ARG A 199 21.70 -11.79 -13.57
CA ARG A 199 20.84 -11.09 -14.53
C ARG A 199 19.40 -11.52 -14.30
N HIS A 200 18.50 -10.56 -14.09
CA HIS A 200 17.08 -10.88 -13.87
C HIS A 200 16.11 -9.92 -14.57
N LEU A 201 15.29 -10.45 -15.47
CA LEU A 201 14.29 -9.67 -16.22
C LEU A 201 12.86 -10.09 -15.87
N ALA A 202 12.58 -11.39 -15.91
CA ALA A 202 11.25 -11.91 -15.67
C ALA A 202 10.73 -11.68 -14.24
N ALA A 203 9.51 -11.14 -14.16
CA ALA A 203 8.64 -11.26 -12.99
C ALA A 203 7.56 -12.33 -13.27
N THR A 204 6.64 -12.58 -12.34
CA THR A 204 5.67 -13.68 -12.36
C THR A 204 5.12 -14.07 -13.74
N ALA A 205 4.48 -13.15 -14.47
CA ALA A 205 3.91 -13.47 -15.79
C ALA A 205 5.00 -13.89 -16.79
N GLY A 206 6.03 -13.06 -16.98
CA GLY A 206 7.13 -13.34 -17.89
C GLY A 206 7.92 -14.59 -17.54
N SER A 207 8.03 -14.95 -16.26
CA SER A 207 8.73 -16.19 -15.87
C SER A 207 7.98 -17.44 -16.34
N MET A 208 6.65 -17.35 -16.45
CA MET A 208 5.81 -18.44 -16.91
C MET A 208 5.72 -18.50 -18.45
N THR A 209 5.68 -17.36 -19.12
CA THR A 209 5.37 -17.27 -20.57
C THR A 209 6.55 -17.02 -21.50
N LEU A 210 7.70 -16.56 -20.98
CA LEU A 210 8.87 -16.20 -21.78
C LEU A 210 10.14 -16.84 -21.18
N PRO A 211 10.42 -18.13 -21.47
CA PRO A 211 11.56 -18.85 -20.92
C PRO A 211 12.92 -18.17 -21.10
N GLU A 212 13.11 -17.47 -22.22
CA GLU A 212 14.35 -16.77 -22.56
C GLU A 212 14.62 -15.57 -21.63
N ALA A 213 13.58 -15.00 -21.02
CA ALA A 213 13.70 -13.88 -20.09
C ALA A 213 13.96 -14.31 -18.62
N ARG A 214 14.07 -15.62 -18.35
CA ARG A 214 14.31 -16.15 -16.99
C ARG A 214 15.72 -15.86 -16.50
N LEU A 215 16.70 -15.94 -17.39
CA LEU A 215 18.12 -15.64 -17.13
C LEU A 215 18.62 -16.38 -15.87
N ASP A 216 19.24 -15.68 -14.93
CA ASP A 216 19.85 -16.32 -13.74
C ASP A 216 18.90 -16.36 -12.52
N LEU A 217 17.87 -15.51 -12.51
CA LEU A 217 16.96 -15.35 -11.37
C LEU A 217 15.60 -14.79 -11.84
N VAL A 218 14.50 -15.39 -11.39
CA VAL A 218 13.15 -14.87 -11.65
C VAL A 218 12.50 -14.33 -10.38
N ARG A 219 11.66 -13.30 -10.54
CA ARG A 219 11.02 -12.59 -9.42
C ARG A 219 9.56 -12.99 -9.27
N LEU A 220 9.27 -13.76 -8.23
CA LEU A 220 7.93 -14.27 -7.96
C LEU A 220 7.18 -13.33 -7.00
N GLY A 221 6.23 -12.56 -7.53
CA GLY A 221 5.32 -11.72 -6.75
C GLY A 221 3.93 -12.33 -6.61
N VAL A 222 2.97 -11.89 -7.43
CA VAL A 222 1.54 -12.20 -7.27
C VAL A 222 1.21 -13.69 -7.11
N SER A 223 1.83 -14.57 -7.89
CA SER A 223 1.55 -16.02 -7.79
C SER A 223 2.14 -16.70 -6.57
N LEU A 224 3.04 -16.06 -5.82
CA LEU A 224 3.42 -16.50 -4.47
C LEU A 224 2.17 -16.69 -3.59
N TYR A 225 1.20 -15.79 -3.76
CA TYR A 225 -0.02 -15.67 -2.97
C TYR A 225 -1.20 -16.46 -3.54
N GLY A 226 -0.95 -17.27 -4.57
CA GLY A 226 -1.97 -18.07 -5.22
C GLY A 226 -2.86 -17.30 -6.19
N LEU A 227 -2.43 -16.11 -6.59
CA LEU A 227 -3.17 -15.24 -7.49
C LEU A 227 -2.56 -15.28 -8.90
N SER A 228 -3.42 -15.37 -9.92
CA SER A 228 -2.99 -15.35 -11.32
C SER A 228 -2.50 -13.95 -11.71
N PRO A 229 -1.38 -13.82 -12.43
CA PRO A 229 -0.95 -12.54 -13.02
C PRO A 229 -1.67 -12.23 -14.35
N PHE A 230 -2.47 -13.18 -14.86
CA PHE A 230 -3.15 -13.09 -16.15
C PHE A 230 -4.59 -12.60 -15.98
N SER A 231 -5.21 -12.20 -17.08
CA SER A 231 -6.65 -11.91 -17.11
C SER A 231 -7.47 -13.15 -16.74
N ALA A 232 -8.69 -12.95 -16.23
CA ALA A 232 -9.59 -14.04 -15.83
C ALA A 232 -9.86 -15.07 -16.94
N ASP A 233 -9.82 -14.65 -18.22
CA ASP A 233 -10.05 -15.52 -19.38
C ASP A 233 -8.81 -16.30 -19.84
N ALA A 234 -7.67 -16.17 -19.14
CA ALA A 234 -6.41 -16.79 -19.51
C ALA A 234 -5.96 -17.81 -18.46
N ASP A 235 -5.64 -19.03 -18.91
CA ASP A 235 -5.17 -20.10 -18.05
C ASP A 235 -3.81 -19.76 -17.43
N CYS A 236 -3.67 -20.01 -16.13
CA CYS A 236 -2.38 -19.96 -15.47
C CYS A 236 -1.61 -21.27 -15.75
N PRO A 237 -0.34 -21.22 -16.20
CA PRO A 237 0.46 -22.43 -16.45
C PRO A 237 0.75 -23.29 -15.22
N VAL A 238 0.43 -22.79 -14.03
CA VAL A 238 0.62 -23.46 -12.75
C VAL A 238 -0.72 -23.48 -12.01
N ALA A 239 -1.06 -24.61 -11.39
CA ALA A 239 -2.18 -24.68 -10.47
C ALA A 239 -1.82 -23.95 -9.17
N LEU A 240 -2.35 -22.75 -9.02
CA LEU A 240 -2.12 -21.90 -7.86
C LEU A 240 -3.14 -22.17 -6.75
N ARG A 241 -2.69 -22.14 -5.51
CA ARG A 241 -3.54 -22.24 -4.31
C ARG A 241 -3.66 -20.86 -3.66
N PRO A 242 -4.83 -20.22 -3.65
CA PRO A 242 -5.02 -18.93 -3.00
C PRO A 242 -4.66 -19.01 -1.51
N ALA A 243 -3.88 -18.04 -1.04
CA ALA A 243 -3.30 -18.08 0.30
C ALA A 243 -4.01 -17.19 1.33
N LEU A 244 -5.09 -16.50 0.96
CA LEU A 244 -5.78 -15.53 1.82
C LEU A 244 -7.29 -15.71 1.78
N ALA A 245 -7.89 -15.78 2.96
CA ALA A 245 -9.34 -15.70 3.16
C ALA A 245 -9.69 -14.59 4.15
N LEU A 246 -10.70 -13.78 3.84
CA LEU A 246 -11.23 -12.73 4.73
C LEU A 246 -12.64 -13.12 5.17
N SER A 247 -12.86 -13.23 6.49
CA SER A 247 -14.19 -13.49 7.04
C SER A 247 -14.59 -12.48 8.12
N ALA A 248 -15.89 -12.20 8.23
CA ALA A 248 -16.44 -11.30 9.23
C ALA A 248 -17.80 -11.79 9.76
N PRO A 249 -18.12 -11.59 11.05
CA PRO A 249 -19.41 -12.00 11.60
C PRO A 249 -20.57 -11.21 11.00
N ILE A 250 -21.65 -11.91 10.65
CA ILE A 250 -22.89 -11.33 10.13
C ILE A 250 -23.69 -10.73 11.28
N ARG A 251 -24.04 -9.45 11.16
CA ARG A 251 -24.90 -8.71 12.10
C ARG A 251 -26.20 -8.30 11.43
N GLU A 252 -27.21 -8.08 12.25
CA GLU A 252 -28.52 -7.58 11.83
C GLU A 252 -28.81 -6.24 12.56
N ASP A 253 -29.31 -5.25 11.81
CA ASP A 253 -29.90 -4.02 12.32
C ASP A 253 -31.27 -3.74 11.68
N GLN A 254 -31.83 -2.58 11.98
CA GLN A 254 -33.12 -2.13 11.44
C GLN A 254 -33.15 -2.00 9.90
N ARG A 255 -32.00 -2.01 9.24
CA ARG A 255 -31.82 -1.91 7.80
C ARG A 255 -31.36 -3.24 7.18
N GLY A 256 -31.44 -4.34 7.92
CA GLY A 256 -31.11 -5.68 7.46
C GLY A 256 -29.71 -6.14 7.87
N PHE A 257 -29.08 -6.94 7.03
CA PHE A 257 -27.83 -7.61 7.36
C PHE A 257 -26.59 -6.85 6.90
N ARG A 258 -25.53 -6.99 7.69
CA ARG A 258 -24.23 -6.37 7.41
C ARG A 258 -23.08 -7.19 7.97
N VAL A 259 -21.87 -6.88 7.49
CA VAL A 259 -20.64 -7.14 8.22
C VAL A 259 -19.80 -5.86 8.33
N ASP A 260 -19.05 -5.72 9.41
CA ASP A 260 -18.28 -4.50 9.73
C ASP A 260 -16.95 -4.42 8.95
N VAL A 261 -17.02 -4.53 7.62
CA VAL A 261 -15.89 -4.39 6.70
C VAL A 261 -16.36 -3.55 5.50
N GLY A 262 -15.82 -2.35 5.34
CA GLY A 262 -16.20 -1.43 4.25
C GLY A 262 -15.00 -0.83 3.51
N HIS A 263 -15.21 0.31 2.84
CA HIS A 263 -14.14 1.01 2.11
C HIS A 263 -12.96 1.42 2.98
N ALA A 264 -13.20 1.82 4.23
CA ALA A 264 -12.14 2.14 5.18
C ALA A 264 -11.24 0.94 5.47
N ALA A 265 -11.78 -0.28 5.33
CA ALA A 265 -11.05 -1.53 5.49
C ALA A 265 -10.31 -1.99 4.21
N GLY A 266 -10.42 -1.22 3.11
CA GLY A 266 -9.72 -1.49 1.85
C GLY A 266 -10.58 -2.10 0.75
N LEU A 267 -11.86 -2.42 1.01
CA LEU A 267 -12.73 -2.98 -0.03
C LEU A 267 -12.99 -1.94 -1.13
N PRO A 268 -12.93 -2.34 -2.42
CA PRO A 268 -13.17 -1.42 -3.52
C PRO A 268 -14.66 -1.08 -3.70
N PRO A 269 -14.98 0.05 -4.36
CA PRO A 269 -16.35 0.35 -4.79
C PRO A 269 -16.79 -0.62 -5.89
N VAL A 270 -17.97 -1.22 -5.70
CA VAL A 270 -18.59 -2.20 -6.60
C VAL A 270 -20.10 -1.95 -6.65
N ALA A 271 -20.76 -2.40 -7.72
CA ALA A 271 -22.20 -2.22 -7.88
C ALA A 271 -23.00 -3.19 -6.98
N PRO A 272 -24.19 -2.79 -6.49
CA PRO A 272 -25.13 -3.72 -5.87
C PRO A 272 -25.40 -4.95 -6.75
N GLY A 273 -25.50 -6.14 -6.15
CA GLY A 273 -25.77 -7.40 -6.83
C GLY A 273 -24.60 -7.97 -7.64
N SER A 274 -23.45 -7.30 -7.69
CA SER A 274 -22.28 -7.75 -8.47
C SER A 274 -21.54 -8.94 -7.86
N LEU A 275 -21.75 -9.23 -6.57
CA LEU A 275 -21.09 -10.31 -5.85
C LEU A 275 -22.10 -11.18 -5.11
N LEU A 276 -21.81 -12.47 -5.11
CA LEU A 276 -22.44 -13.49 -4.27
C LEU A 276 -21.41 -14.02 -3.30
N PHE A 277 -21.83 -14.22 -2.06
CA PHE A 277 -21.02 -14.74 -0.97
C PHE A 277 -21.65 -16.02 -0.42
N ALA A 278 -20.83 -16.81 0.25
CA ALA A 278 -21.29 -17.84 1.17
C ALA A 278 -20.86 -17.47 2.60
N ASP A 279 -21.62 -17.88 3.59
CA ASP A 279 -21.14 -17.92 4.97
C ASP A 279 -20.49 -19.27 5.30
N ASP A 280 -19.92 -19.37 6.51
CA ASP A 280 -19.31 -20.59 7.05
C ASP A 280 -20.30 -21.77 7.23
N ALA A 281 -21.61 -21.52 7.11
CA ALA A 281 -22.66 -22.53 7.10
C ALA A 281 -23.06 -22.96 5.68
N GLY A 282 -22.59 -22.25 4.65
CA GLY A 282 -22.93 -22.46 3.25
C GLY A 282 -24.19 -21.73 2.78
N ALA A 283 -24.79 -20.83 3.58
CA ALA A 283 -25.91 -20.03 3.13
C ALA A 283 -25.45 -18.92 2.17
N GLY A 284 -26.26 -18.66 1.13
CA GLY A 284 -25.94 -17.72 0.07
C GLY A 284 -26.38 -16.30 0.38
N TRP A 285 -25.51 -15.33 0.13
CA TRP A 285 -25.74 -13.90 0.36
C TRP A 285 -25.42 -13.10 -0.90
N ARG A 286 -26.17 -12.03 -1.15
CA ARG A 286 -25.94 -11.10 -2.26
C ARG A 286 -25.47 -9.76 -1.72
N LEU A 287 -24.52 -9.13 -2.40
CA LEU A 287 -24.10 -7.78 -2.06
C LEU A 287 -25.22 -6.76 -2.28
N ALA A 288 -25.57 -5.99 -1.27
CA ALA A 288 -26.47 -4.85 -1.39
C ALA A 288 -25.70 -3.53 -1.56
N SER A 289 -24.66 -3.30 -0.76
CA SER A 289 -23.77 -2.12 -0.91
C SER A 289 -22.48 -2.29 -0.12
N VAL A 290 -21.44 -1.54 -0.50
CA VAL A 290 -20.25 -1.32 0.33
C VAL A 290 -20.28 0.14 0.79
N GLU A 291 -20.28 0.35 2.09
CA GLU A 291 -20.25 1.68 2.72
C GLU A 291 -18.86 1.94 3.33
N ALA A 292 -18.68 3.08 4.02
CA ALA A 292 -17.38 3.44 4.59
C ALA A 292 -16.89 2.42 5.63
N LEU A 293 -17.75 1.97 6.54
CA LEU A 293 -17.40 1.09 7.66
C LEU A 293 -17.96 -0.34 7.55
N GLU A 294 -18.93 -0.55 6.68
CA GLU A 294 -19.71 -1.79 6.58
C GLU A 294 -19.92 -2.20 5.13
N LEU A 295 -20.21 -3.48 4.92
CA LEU A 295 -20.85 -3.95 3.70
C LEU A 295 -22.22 -4.54 4.07
N ARG A 296 -23.23 -4.25 3.26
CA ARG A 296 -24.59 -4.73 3.43
C ARG A 296 -24.87 -5.89 2.51
N ILE A 297 -25.59 -6.88 3.03
CA ILE A 297 -25.92 -8.11 2.33
C ILE A 297 -27.40 -8.45 2.47
N GLU A 298 -27.91 -9.20 1.51
CA GLU A 298 -29.26 -9.74 1.50
C GLU A 298 -29.20 -11.26 1.29
N PRO A 299 -30.06 -12.06 1.95
CA PRO A 299 -30.12 -13.49 1.69
C PRO A 299 -30.53 -13.75 0.24
N VAL A 300 -29.91 -14.74 -0.40
CA VAL A 300 -30.28 -15.15 -1.77
C VAL A 300 -31.62 -15.88 -1.79
N ASP A 301 -31.86 -16.72 -0.78
CA ASP A 301 -33.10 -17.46 -0.59
C ASP A 301 -34.02 -16.74 0.41
N ALA A 302 -35.24 -16.40 0.00
CA ALA A 302 -36.19 -15.60 0.78
C ALA A 302 -36.76 -16.33 2.02
N ASP A 303 -36.59 -17.66 2.09
CA ASP A 303 -37.14 -18.52 3.16
C ASP A 303 -36.19 -18.69 4.35
N VAL A 304 -35.01 -18.09 4.33
CA VAL A 304 -34.08 -18.13 5.47
C VAL A 304 -34.52 -17.08 6.49
N ALA A 305 -35.25 -17.49 7.52
CA ALA A 305 -35.55 -16.64 8.66
C ALA A 305 -34.24 -16.25 9.40
N PRO A 306 -33.87 -14.96 9.45
CA PRO A 306 -32.61 -14.44 10.00
C PRO A 306 -32.24 -14.92 11.42
N SER A 307 -33.26 -15.06 12.27
CA SER A 307 -33.14 -15.29 13.70
C SER A 307 -33.08 -16.76 14.09
N GLU A 308 -33.47 -17.69 13.20
CA GLU A 308 -33.49 -19.12 13.50
C GLU A 308 -32.10 -19.77 13.33
N GLN A 309 -31.23 -19.23 12.45
CA GLN A 309 -29.86 -19.74 12.27
C GLN A 309 -28.88 -19.22 13.33
N THR A 310 -29.07 -18.00 13.84
CA THR A 310 -28.22 -17.40 14.89
C THR A 310 -28.55 -17.91 16.29
N ALA A 311 -29.79 -18.32 16.55
CA ALA A 311 -30.23 -18.80 17.87
C ALA A 311 -29.78 -20.25 18.19
N ALA A 312 -29.38 -21.03 17.18
CA ALA A 312 -29.03 -22.44 17.32
C ALA A 312 -27.51 -22.72 17.43
N ARG A 313 -26.65 -21.70 17.37
CA ARG A 313 -25.18 -21.85 17.34
C ARG A 313 -24.52 -21.12 18.52
N ASP A 314 -23.45 -21.73 19.05
CA ASP A 314 -22.58 -21.12 20.08
C ASP A 314 -21.76 -19.93 19.54
N GLU A 315 -21.55 -19.86 18.22
CA GLU A 315 -20.85 -18.76 17.53
C GLU A 315 -21.68 -18.13 16.39
N GLN A 316 -21.55 -16.81 16.25
CA GLN A 316 -22.22 -16.01 15.22
C GLN A 316 -21.71 -16.38 13.81
N PRO A 317 -22.59 -16.66 12.82
CA PRO A 317 -22.18 -17.05 11.47
C PRO A 317 -21.31 -15.97 10.83
N ARG A 318 -20.31 -16.40 10.06
CA ARG A 318 -19.34 -15.51 9.41
C ARG A 318 -19.51 -15.55 7.91
N LEU A 319 -19.61 -14.37 7.31
CA LEU A 319 -19.53 -14.21 5.86
C LEU A 319 -18.09 -14.43 5.40
N MET A 320 -17.89 -15.22 4.35
CA MET A 320 -16.64 -15.26 3.60
C MET A 320 -16.63 -14.07 2.64
N VAL A 321 -16.06 -12.94 3.10
CA VAL A 321 -15.99 -11.69 2.35
C VAL A 321 -15.05 -11.84 1.16
N ILE A 322 -13.90 -12.47 1.38
CA ILE A 322 -13.03 -12.98 0.31
C ILE A 322 -12.82 -14.46 0.60
N ASP A 323 -13.31 -15.30 -0.30
CA ASP A 323 -13.14 -16.75 -0.22
C ASP A 323 -12.04 -17.18 -1.19
N ALA A 324 -11.02 -17.85 -0.64
CA ALA A 324 -9.90 -18.38 -1.40
C ALA A 324 -10.35 -19.40 -2.47
N ASP A 325 -11.37 -20.21 -2.16
CA ASP A 325 -11.68 -21.43 -2.94
C ASP A 325 -13.09 -21.40 -3.55
N ARG A 326 -13.86 -20.31 -3.39
CA ARG A 326 -15.29 -20.23 -3.76
C ARG A 326 -15.68 -18.84 -4.29
N SER A 327 -16.98 -18.54 -4.21
CA SER A 327 -17.60 -17.27 -4.61
C SER A 327 -17.05 -16.09 -3.82
N ALA A 328 -16.93 -14.93 -4.47
CA ALA A 328 -16.32 -13.72 -3.94
C ALA A 328 -14.81 -13.87 -3.71
N SER A 329 -14.15 -14.60 -4.59
CA SER A 329 -12.69 -14.65 -4.67
C SER A 329 -12.09 -13.25 -4.93
N ALA A 330 -10.77 -13.13 -4.77
CA ALA A 330 -10.07 -11.89 -5.12
C ALA A 330 -10.25 -11.52 -6.61
N ASP A 331 -10.42 -12.52 -7.49
CA ASP A 331 -10.73 -12.33 -8.90
C ASP A 331 -12.17 -11.82 -9.11
N ASP A 332 -13.14 -12.36 -8.38
CA ASP A 332 -14.54 -11.87 -8.44
C ASP A 332 -14.64 -10.41 -8.01
N TRP A 333 -13.98 -10.05 -6.89
CA TRP A 333 -13.89 -8.67 -6.43
C TRP A 333 -13.20 -7.76 -7.46
N ALA A 334 -12.13 -8.25 -8.08
CA ALA A 334 -11.40 -7.50 -9.10
C ALA A 334 -12.28 -7.25 -10.34
N ALA A 335 -13.00 -8.27 -10.82
CA ALA A 335 -13.93 -8.16 -11.92
C ALA A 335 -15.05 -7.15 -11.61
N ALA A 336 -15.68 -7.27 -10.43
CA ALA A 336 -16.75 -6.37 -10.01
C ALA A 336 -16.31 -4.90 -9.86
N ALA A 337 -15.05 -4.67 -9.44
CA ALA A 337 -14.49 -3.33 -9.25
C ALA A 337 -13.83 -2.74 -10.50
N GLY A 338 -13.65 -3.54 -11.56
CA GLY A 338 -12.87 -3.15 -12.74
C GLY A 338 -11.37 -2.97 -12.43
N THR A 339 -10.80 -3.88 -11.65
CA THR A 339 -9.37 -3.90 -11.30
C THR A 339 -8.75 -5.30 -11.38
N ILE A 340 -7.67 -5.56 -10.65
CA ILE A 340 -6.90 -6.81 -10.59
C ILE A 340 -6.91 -7.40 -9.18
N ASN A 341 -6.85 -8.73 -9.08
CA ASN A 341 -6.99 -9.47 -7.81
C ASN A 341 -6.00 -9.01 -6.72
N TYR A 342 -4.77 -8.68 -7.11
CA TYR A 342 -3.73 -8.27 -6.18
C TYR A 342 -3.80 -6.79 -5.75
N GLU A 343 -4.63 -5.95 -6.39
CA GLU A 343 -5.02 -4.68 -5.77
C GLU A 343 -5.98 -4.94 -4.59
N VAL A 344 -6.93 -5.85 -4.74
CA VAL A 344 -7.97 -6.15 -3.73
C VAL A 344 -7.32 -6.61 -2.42
N VAL A 345 -6.47 -7.64 -2.46
CA VAL A 345 -5.88 -8.20 -1.24
C VAL A 345 -4.82 -7.28 -0.61
N THR A 346 -4.05 -6.56 -1.41
CA THR A 346 -2.98 -5.67 -0.91
C THR A 346 -3.55 -4.47 -0.18
N ARG A 347 -4.75 -4.01 -0.55
CA ARG A 347 -5.43 -2.86 0.08
C ARG A 347 -6.11 -3.18 1.41
N LEU A 348 -6.24 -4.45 1.76
CA LEU A 348 -6.89 -4.84 3.01
C LEU A 348 -6.14 -4.26 4.21
N SER A 349 -6.87 -3.48 5.02
CA SER A 349 -6.31 -2.70 6.11
C SER A 349 -5.47 -3.54 7.07
N ALA A 350 -4.36 -2.96 7.56
CA ALA A 350 -3.56 -3.52 8.64
C ALA A 350 -4.35 -3.68 9.95
N ARG A 351 -5.52 -3.02 10.09
CA ARG A 351 -6.40 -3.15 11.25
C ARG A 351 -7.13 -4.49 11.33
N ILE A 352 -7.24 -5.22 10.22
CA ILE A 352 -7.82 -6.56 10.24
C ILE A 352 -6.73 -7.55 10.69
N PRO A 353 -6.91 -8.27 11.80
CA PRO A 353 -5.89 -9.19 12.30
C PRO A 353 -5.67 -10.32 11.30
N ARG A 354 -4.39 -10.65 11.07
CA ARG A 354 -3.96 -11.76 10.21
C ARG A 354 -3.59 -12.95 11.07
N ARG A 355 -3.96 -14.14 10.65
CA ARG A 355 -3.62 -15.38 11.35
C ARG A 355 -3.03 -16.37 10.37
N PRO A 356 -1.75 -16.75 10.55
CA PRO A 356 -1.20 -17.87 9.83
C PRO A 356 -1.96 -19.15 10.20
N SER A 357 -2.45 -19.91 9.22
CA SER A 357 -2.92 -21.27 9.46
C SER A 357 -1.70 -22.20 9.48
N ALA A 358 -1.33 -22.67 10.67
CA ALA A 358 -0.40 -23.78 10.85
C ALA A 358 -0.97 -24.75 11.88
N LEU A 359 -0.83 -26.05 11.64
CA LEU A 359 -1.09 -27.08 12.65
C LEU A 359 -0.08 -26.91 13.81
N GLY A 360 -0.49 -26.25 14.89
CA GLY A 360 0.16 -26.36 16.20
C GLY A 360 1.17 -25.28 16.61
N GLY A 361 1.19 -24.10 16.00
CA GLY A 361 1.99 -22.97 16.48
C GLY A 361 1.18 -22.03 17.40
N ALA A 362 1.77 -21.59 18.52
CA ALA A 362 1.23 -20.52 19.34
C ALA A 362 1.00 -19.24 18.51
N ALA A 363 0.05 -18.40 18.94
CA ALA A 363 -0.23 -17.11 18.30
C ALA A 363 1.07 -16.32 18.08
N PRO A 364 1.35 -15.82 16.85
CA PRO A 364 2.49 -14.95 16.62
C PRO A 364 2.31 -13.61 17.35
N ASP A 365 3.42 -12.98 17.72
CA ASP A 365 3.45 -11.57 18.09
C ASP A 365 2.99 -10.73 16.87
N ASP A 366 1.73 -10.30 16.91
CA ASP A 366 1.16 -9.27 16.02
C ASP A 366 1.86 -7.93 16.30
N ALA A 367 3.09 -7.76 15.81
CA ALA A 367 3.73 -6.50 15.45
C ALA A 367 5.20 -6.73 15.10
N ALA A 368 5.49 -7.24 13.91
CA ALA A 368 6.66 -6.70 13.21
C ALA A 368 6.29 -5.26 12.79
N GLY A 369 6.23 -4.35 13.77
CA GLY A 369 5.99 -2.95 13.52
C GLY A 369 7.10 -2.41 12.63
N PHE A 370 6.75 -1.55 11.69
CA PHE A 370 7.74 -0.71 11.04
C PHE A 370 8.60 -0.04 12.12
N PRO A 371 9.92 0.09 11.92
CA PRO A 371 10.80 0.65 12.94
C PRO A 371 10.28 2.03 13.38
N ALA A 372 10.29 2.29 14.69
CA ALA A 372 9.80 3.55 15.28
C ALA A 372 10.49 4.81 14.71
N ARG A 373 11.63 4.63 14.02
CA ARG A 373 12.32 5.64 13.24
C ARG A 373 12.50 5.15 11.81
N THR A 374 11.75 5.71 10.87
CA THR A 374 11.85 5.41 9.43
C THR A 374 12.65 6.47 8.67
N ASP A 375 13.15 7.51 9.35
CA ASP A 375 13.91 8.59 8.71
C ASP A 375 15.11 8.00 7.95
N GLY A 376 15.13 8.18 6.63
CA GLY A 376 16.15 7.64 5.74
C GLY A 376 16.01 6.16 5.37
N LEU A 377 15.09 5.40 5.96
CA LEU A 377 14.84 4.00 5.59
C LEU A 377 13.79 3.85 4.48
N ALA A 378 12.91 4.83 4.31
CA ALA A 378 11.92 4.84 3.24
C ALA A 378 11.79 6.25 2.64
N PRO A 379 11.40 6.35 1.36
CA PRO A 379 10.99 7.63 0.77
C PRO A 379 9.86 8.29 1.54
N ARG A 380 9.74 9.62 1.40
CA ARG A 380 8.67 10.38 2.06
C ARG A 380 7.28 9.93 1.60
N ARG A 381 6.46 9.47 2.56
CA ARG A 381 5.02 9.19 2.42
C ARG A 381 4.35 9.68 3.71
N GLU A 382 3.94 10.94 3.76
CA GLU A 382 3.63 11.61 5.03
C GLU A 382 2.20 12.17 5.05
N LEU A 383 1.41 11.70 6.02
CA LEU A 383 0.10 12.25 6.33
C LEU A 383 0.24 13.21 7.50
N THR A 384 0.07 14.51 7.27
CA THR A 384 0.06 15.52 8.32
C THR A 384 -1.35 15.69 8.86
N VAL A 385 -1.52 15.64 10.18
CA VAL A 385 -2.77 15.92 10.90
C VAL A 385 -2.66 17.30 11.55
N ASP A 386 -3.60 18.20 11.22
CA ASP A 386 -3.71 19.53 11.82
C ASP A 386 -4.43 19.44 13.16
N VAL A 387 -3.66 19.26 14.24
CA VAL A 387 -4.19 19.07 15.59
C VAL A 387 -4.87 20.33 16.12
N GLU A 388 -4.38 21.50 15.71
CA GLU A 388 -4.91 22.79 16.17
C GLU A 388 -6.28 23.09 15.54
N LEU A 389 -6.45 22.77 14.25
CA LEU A 389 -7.75 22.85 13.61
C LEU A 389 -8.76 21.89 14.24
N LEU A 390 -8.35 20.67 14.58
CA LEU A 390 -9.20 19.71 15.30
C LEU A 390 -9.61 20.27 16.67
N ARG A 391 -8.66 20.79 17.45
CA ARG A 391 -8.90 21.39 18.77
C ARG A 391 -9.90 22.55 18.67
N THR A 392 -9.71 23.44 17.70
CA THR A 392 -10.61 24.57 17.45
C THR A 392 -12.04 24.10 17.19
N ARG A 393 -12.22 23.12 16.29
CA ARG A 393 -13.53 22.57 15.92
C ARG A 393 -14.19 21.79 17.06
N MET A 394 -13.40 21.09 17.87
CA MET A 394 -13.92 20.44 19.08
C MET A 394 -14.39 21.46 20.11
N GLY A 395 -13.67 22.55 20.29
CA GLY A 395 -14.11 23.66 21.14
C GLY A 395 -15.43 24.29 20.67
N GLU A 396 -15.61 24.49 19.36
CA GLU A 396 -16.89 24.92 18.78
C GLU A 396 -18.03 23.95 19.06
N ARG A 397 -17.76 22.65 18.87
CA ARG A 397 -18.73 21.59 19.14
C ARG A 397 -19.12 21.54 20.62
N ALA A 398 -18.17 21.70 21.53
CA ALA A 398 -18.40 21.76 22.97
C ALA A 398 -19.22 23.00 23.39
N ARG A 399 -19.03 24.15 22.74
CA ARG A 399 -19.91 25.31 22.93
C ARG A 399 -21.35 25.00 22.50
N GLY A 400 -21.53 24.26 21.40
CA GLY A 400 -22.83 23.75 20.98
C GLY A 400 -23.50 22.85 22.01
N LEU A 401 -22.73 21.94 22.63
CA LEU A 401 -23.18 21.09 23.73
C LEU A 401 -23.65 21.92 24.93
N ALA A 402 -22.81 22.87 25.37
CA ALA A 402 -23.14 23.75 26.49
C ALA A 402 -24.42 24.56 26.25
N LYS A 403 -24.59 25.08 25.03
CA LYS A 403 -25.79 25.80 24.64
C LYS A 403 -27.03 24.89 24.66
N ALA A 404 -26.95 23.69 24.09
CA ALA A 404 -28.09 22.76 24.07
C ALA A 404 -28.55 22.38 25.49
N LEU A 405 -27.62 22.19 26.43
CA LEU A 405 -27.91 21.96 27.84
C LEU A 405 -28.60 23.17 28.48
N ALA A 406 -28.13 24.38 28.20
CA ALA A 406 -28.74 25.62 28.68
C ALA A 406 -30.16 25.84 28.13
N ASP A 407 -30.40 25.43 26.88
CA ASP A 407 -31.70 25.48 26.21
C ASP A 407 -32.66 24.35 26.69
N GLY A 408 -32.26 23.56 27.70
CA GLY A 408 -33.11 22.54 28.33
C GLY A 408 -33.04 21.14 27.70
N THR A 409 -32.12 20.89 26.76
CA THR A 409 -31.89 19.54 26.22
C THR A 409 -31.36 18.63 27.33
N GLY A 410 -31.98 17.47 27.53
CA GLY A 410 -31.54 16.51 28.55
C GLY A 410 -30.11 16.04 28.35
N ALA A 411 -29.34 15.89 29.43
CA ALA A 411 -27.90 15.62 29.37
C ALA A 411 -27.52 14.40 28.50
N ARG A 412 -28.27 13.30 28.60
CA ARG A 412 -28.05 12.09 27.79
C ARG A 412 -28.29 12.34 26.30
N GLN A 413 -29.30 13.14 25.96
CA GLN A 413 -29.60 13.50 24.57
C GLN A 413 -28.55 14.46 24.02
N ALA A 414 -28.15 15.47 24.80
CA ALA A 414 -27.10 16.40 24.42
C ALA A 414 -25.75 15.69 24.20
N ALA A 415 -25.31 14.86 25.15
CA ALA A 415 -24.07 14.09 25.01
C ALA A 415 -24.05 13.19 23.76
N ARG A 416 -25.22 12.63 23.41
CA ARG A 416 -25.42 11.84 22.18
C ARG A 416 -25.33 12.70 20.91
N MET A 417 -25.96 13.87 20.88
CA MET A 417 -25.95 14.80 19.74
C MET A 417 -24.55 15.35 19.43
N PHE A 418 -23.74 15.58 20.47
CA PHE A 418 -22.42 16.20 20.35
C PHE A 418 -21.26 15.22 20.46
N SER A 419 -21.53 13.91 20.51
CA SER A 419 -20.49 12.87 20.45
C SER A 419 -19.61 12.99 19.20
N VAL A 420 -18.38 12.47 19.29
CA VAL A 420 -17.38 12.48 18.22
C VAL A 420 -17.08 11.06 17.80
N ASP A 421 -17.32 10.76 16.52
CA ASP A 421 -17.08 9.44 15.93
C ASP A 421 -15.58 9.23 15.69
N VAL A 422 -14.99 8.30 16.45
CA VAL A 422 -13.55 7.96 16.40
C VAL A 422 -13.30 6.57 15.77
N SER A 423 -14.26 6.08 14.99
CA SER A 423 -14.18 4.81 14.28
C SER A 423 -13.07 4.78 13.21
N ALA A 424 -12.65 3.60 12.77
CA ALA A 424 -11.64 3.34 11.76
C ALA A 424 -10.27 4.02 12.02
N ASP A 425 -9.75 3.89 13.25
CA ASP A 425 -8.59 4.65 13.75
C ASP A 425 -8.78 6.17 13.56
N ALA A 426 -10.00 6.63 13.86
CA ALA A 426 -10.58 7.95 13.57
C ALA A 426 -10.32 8.43 12.12
N TYR A 427 -10.63 7.58 11.14
CA TYR A 427 -10.50 7.82 9.71
C TYR A 427 -9.08 8.18 9.21
N GLY A 428 -8.06 7.57 9.82
CA GLY A 428 -6.65 7.77 9.49
C GLY A 428 -5.95 8.83 10.35
N LEU A 429 -6.69 9.62 11.13
CA LEU A 429 -6.12 10.67 12.00
C LEU A 429 -5.58 10.11 13.33
N GLY A 430 -6.01 8.92 13.72
CA GLY A 430 -5.58 8.24 14.94
C GLY A 430 -6.66 8.30 16.02
N ALA A 431 -7.29 7.17 16.32
CA ALA A 431 -8.39 7.11 17.29
C ALA A 431 -7.96 7.57 18.68
N ARG A 432 -6.73 7.22 19.10
CA ARG A 432 -6.18 7.65 20.39
C ARG A 432 -6.06 9.17 20.50
N LEU A 433 -5.51 9.82 19.47
CA LEU A 433 -5.36 11.28 19.41
C LEU A 433 -6.73 11.96 19.49
N VAL A 434 -7.63 11.56 18.60
CA VAL A 434 -8.94 12.21 18.48
C VAL A 434 -9.82 11.95 19.70
N ALA A 435 -9.83 10.74 20.26
CA ALA A 435 -10.57 10.46 21.48
C ALA A 435 -10.04 11.26 22.67
N GLY A 436 -8.72 11.46 22.76
CA GLY A 436 -8.10 12.34 23.76
C GLY A 436 -8.59 13.78 23.65
N LEU A 437 -8.51 14.37 22.44
CA LEU A 437 -9.00 15.72 22.18
C LEU A 437 -10.50 15.87 22.50
N ALA A 438 -11.32 14.87 22.17
CA ALA A 438 -12.76 14.92 22.45
C ALA A 438 -13.02 15.03 23.97
N LEU A 439 -12.32 14.22 24.76
CA LEU A 439 -12.45 14.22 26.22
C LEU A 439 -11.91 15.51 26.86
N GLU A 440 -10.83 16.07 26.34
CA GLU A 440 -10.31 17.39 26.78
C GLU A 440 -11.36 18.49 26.67
N HIS A 441 -12.26 18.39 25.68
CA HIS A 441 -13.36 19.32 25.45
C HIS A 441 -14.70 18.88 26.07
N GLY A 442 -14.72 17.81 26.88
CA GLY A 442 -15.93 17.29 27.52
C GLY A 442 -16.91 16.61 26.56
N LEU A 443 -16.45 16.22 25.37
CA LEU A 443 -17.24 15.49 24.37
C LEU A 443 -17.02 13.98 24.54
N LEU A 444 -18.08 13.19 24.31
CA LEU A 444 -17.97 11.73 24.39
C LEU A 444 -17.45 11.15 23.06
N PRO A 445 -16.39 10.34 23.08
CA PRO A 445 -16.01 9.51 21.94
C PRO A 445 -17.11 8.48 21.62
N LEU A 446 -17.21 8.12 20.35
CA LEU A 446 -18.17 7.17 19.82
C LEU A 446 -17.44 6.23 18.84
N VAL A 447 -17.71 4.93 18.93
CA VAL A 447 -17.25 3.94 17.94
C VAL A 447 -18.41 3.11 17.40
N ALA A 448 -18.22 2.57 16.20
CA ALA A 448 -19.20 1.73 15.54
C ALA A 448 -19.25 0.34 16.18
N THR A 449 -18.10 -0.19 16.61
CA THR A 449 -18.00 -1.55 17.16
C THR A 449 -17.11 -1.64 18.40
N THR A 450 -17.33 -2.67 19.22
CA THR A 450 -16.48 -2.96 20.39
C THR A 450 -15.02 -3.26 19.99
N ALA A 451 -14.78 -3.78 18.78
CA ALA A 451 -13.42 -4.07 18.31
C ALA A 451 -12.57 -2.80 18.22
N GLU A 452 -13.18 -1.65 17.95
CA GLU A 452 -12.49 -0.37 17.80
C GLU A 452 -11.99 0.21 19.12
N LEU A 453 -12.56 -0.24 20.25
CA LEU A 453 -12.06 0.14 21.58
C LEU A 453 -10.59 -0.26 21.81
N ALA A 454 -10.11 -1.28 21.08
CA ALA A 454 -8.71 -1.69 21.12
C ALA A 454 -7.76 -0.55 20.67
N HIS A 455 -8.20 0.29 19.72
CA HIS A 455 -7.42 1.39 19.15
C HIS A 455 -7.54 2.69 19.95
N ILE A 456 -8.47 2.75 20.89
CA ILE A 456 -8.66 3.89 21.79
C ILE A 456 -7.77 3.71 23.03
N GLY A 457 -7.15 4.81 23.50
CA GLY A 457 -6.33 4.81 24.71
C GLY A 457 -7.14 4.40 25.95
N GLU A 458 -6.50 3.76 26.93
CA GLU A 458 -7.18 3.21 28.11
C GLU A 458 -8.06 4.22 28.85
N SER A 459 -7.58 5.46 28.97
CA SER A 459 -8.29 6.57 29.62
C SER A 459 -9.61 6.93 28.95
N ALA A 460 -9.76 6.65 27.65
CA ALA A 460 -10.95 6.99 26.89
C ALA A 460 -11.95 5.82 26.78
N ARG A 461 -11.51 4.58 27.00
CA ARG A 461 -12.35 3.37 26.83
C ARG A 461 -13.60 3.38 27.70
N SER A 462 -13.50 3.79 28.96
CA SER A 462 -14.63 3.84 29.90
C SER A 462 -15.70 4.88 29.56
N SER A 463 -15.34 5.87 28.73
CA SER A 463 -16.19 7.00 28.37
C SER A 463 -16.64 6.95 26.91
N THR A 464 -16.23 5.92 26.16
CA THR A 464 -16.56 5.76 24.73
C THR A 464 -17.90 5.04 24.59
N LEU A 465 -18.79 5.62 23.80
CA LEU A 465 -20.05 5.00 23.39
C LEU A 465 -19.79 3.98 22.27
N VAL A 466 -20.48 2.84 22.31
CA VAL A 466 -20.56 1.90 21.18
C VAL A 466 -21.98 1.98 20.62
N ASP A 467 -22.15 2.65 19.48
CA ASP A 467 -23.46 2.92 18.86
C ASP A 467 -23.30 3.05 17.33
N HIS A 468 -23.39 1.92 16.64
CA HIS A 468 -23.23 1.81 15.19
C HIS A 468 -24.10 2.79 14.41
N GLU A 469 -25.41 2.84 14.70
CA GLU A 469 -26.34 3.70 13.97
C GLU A 469 -25.98 5.18 14.11
N ARG A 470 -25.50 5.59 15.29
CA ARG A 470 -25.07 6.97 15.51
C ARG A 470 -23.82 7.36 14.74
N THR A 471 -22.90 6.41 14.49
CA THR A 471 -21.76 6.68 13.61
C THR A 471 -22.17 6.94 12.17
N ARG A 472 -23.46 6.90 11.81
CA ARG A 472 -23.90 7.33 10.49
C ARG A 472 -24.14 8.84 10.43
N ASP A 473 -24.45 9.47 11.55
CA ASP A 473 -24.76 10.89 11.63
C ASP A 473 -23.55 11.74 11.23
N ALA A 474 -23.62 12.43 10.10
CA ALA A 474 -22.51 13.28 9.60
C ALA A 474 -22.05 14.33 10.63
N GLY A 475 -22.97 14.79 11.48
CA GLY A 475 -22.66 15.69 12.58
C GLY A 475 -21.54 15.16 13.49
N THR A 476 -21.44 13.86 13.73
CA THR A 476 -20.40 13.24 14.58
C THR A 476 -18.98 13.34 14.00
N ARG A 477 -18.86 13.59 12.70
CA ARG A 477 -17.60 13.72 11.94
C ARG A 477 -17.29 15.13 11.46
N ALA A 478 -18.17 16.09 11.71
CA ALA A 478 -18.00 17.47 11.24
C ALA A 478 -16.65 18.10 11.63
N VAL A 479 -16.04 17.65 12.73
CA VAL A 479 -14.72 18.11 13.21
C VAL A 479 -13.59 17.82 12.21
N TYR A 480 -13.72 16.79 11.37
CA TYR A 480 -12.65 16.39 10.45
C TYR A 480 -12.61 17.21 9.16
N GLY A 481 -13.75 17.78 8.75
CA GLY A 481 -13.88 18.48 7.46
C GLY A 481 -13.93 17.54 6.24
N PHE A 482 -14.37 16.29 6.41
CA PHE A 482 -14.63 15.37 5.29
C PHE A 482 -15.94 15.64 4.57
N ASP A 483 -16.94 16.15 5.32
CA ASP A 483 -18.30 16.32 4.84
C ASP A 483 -18.54 17.80 4.50
N GLY A 484 -18.72 18.13 3.21
CA GLY A 484 -19.12 19.47 2.72
C GLY A 484 -18.17 20.12 1.70
N LEU A 485 -18.74 20.71 0.63
CA LEU A 485 -18.00 21.46 -0.38
C LEU A 485 -17.33 22.69 0.26
N GLY A 486 -16.00 22.76 0.20
CA GLY A 486 -15.20 23.86 0.74
C GLY A 486 -14.73 23.72 2.19
N ALA A 487 -15.06 22.62 2.90
CA ALA A 487 -14.51 22.38 4.23
C ALA A 487 -13.03 21.97 4.17
N HIS A 488 -12.15 22.68 4.88
CA HIS A 488 -10.73 22.29 4.98
C HIS A 488 -10.60 21.00 5.79
N ALA A 489 -10.16 19.92 5.14
CA ALA A 489 -9.84 18.69 5.86
C ALA A 489 -8.67 18.96 6.81
N ALA A 490 -8.74 18.40 8.02
CA ALA A 490 -7.66 18.51 9.01
C ALA A 490 -6.46 17.59 8.70
N VAL A 491 -6.29 17.21 7.42
CA VAL A 491 -5.24 16.32 6.94
C VAL A 491 -4.70 16.74 5.58
N SER A 492 -3.42 16.48 5.35
CA SER A 492 -2.76 16.59 4.05
C SER A 492 -1.80 15.42 3.83
N LEU A 493 -1.63 14.99 2.58
CA LEU A 493 -0.70 13.92 2.19
C LEU A 493 0.37 14.47 1.27
N ALA A 494 1.63 14.30 1.68
CA ALA A 494 2.80 14.73 0.93
C ALA A 494 3.76 13.57 0.68
N SER A 495 4.52 13.68 -0.40
CA SER A 495 5.55 12.75 -0.82
C SER A 495 6.71 13.49 -1.49
N GLU A 496 7.53 12.78 -2.25
CA GLU A 496 8.67 13.31 -2.99
C GLU A 496 8.85 12.56 -4.31
N LEU A 497 9.60 13.15 -5.25
CA LEU A 497 10.09 12.41 -6.42
C LEU A 497 11.24 11.49 -6.00
N VAL A 498 11.15 10.19 -6.28
CA VAL A 498 12.24 9.24 -6.01
C VAL A 498 13.06 8.90 -7.24
N HIS A 499 12.58 9.29 -8.42
CA HIS A 499 13.25 9.14 -9.70
C HIS A 499 12.70 10.16 -10.69
N VAL A 500 13.58 10.67 -11.55
CA VAL A 500 13.26 11.60 -12.63
C VAL A 500 14.03 11.15 -13.86
N LYS A 501 13.38 11.12 -15.02
CA LYS A 501 14.05 10.82 -16.29
C LYS A 501 13.35 11.48 -17.47
N ARG A 502 14.12 11.71 -18.54
CA ARG A 502 13.58 12.14 -19.83
C ARG A 502 13.26 10.93 -20.69
N VAL A 503 12.11 10.97 -21.38
CA VAL A 503 11.71 9.97 -22.38
C VAL A 503 11.41 10.65 -23.71
N ALA A 504 11.63 9.91 -24.80
CA ALA A 504 11.30 10.39 -26.14
C ALA A 504 9.81 10.19 -26.43
N ALA A 505 9.32 10.89 -27.45
CA ALA A 505 8.01 10.59 -28.06
C ALA A 505 7.94 9.11 -28.49
N GLY A 506 6.79 8.48 -28.32
CA GLY A 506 6.55 7.06 -28.56
C GLY A 506 6.94 6.14 -27.41
N HIS A 507 7.46 6.66 -26.29
CA HIS A 507 7.80 5.83 -25.12
C HIS A 507 6.56 5.46 -24.31
N GLY A 508 6.30 4.16 -24.14
CA GLY A 508 5.20 3.66 -23.31
C GLY A 508 5.50 3.80 -21.81
N VAL A 509 4.46 4.04 -21.00
CA VAL A 509 4.63 4.24 -19.55
C VAL A 509 3.79 3.27 -18.73
N SER A 510 4.47 2.58 -17.82
CA SER A 510 3.93 1.57 -16.91
C SER A 510 3.38 0.34 -17.64
N TYR A 511 2.68 -0.51 -16.90
CA TYR A 511 2.17 -1.79 -17.42
C TYR A 511 1.19 -1.59 -18.59
N GLY A 512 1.28 -2.47 -19.59
CA GLY A 512 0.34 -2.53 -20.72
C GLY A 512 0.42 -1.37 -21.73
N TYR A 513 1.21 -0.32 -21.46
CA TYR A 513 1.32 0.88 -22.31
C TYR A 513 -0.03 1.55 -22.63
N ASP A 514 -0.94 1.61 -21.66
CA ASP A 514 -2.20 2.37 -21.79
C ASP A 514 -1.96 3.87 -22.04
N TRP A 515 -0.74 4.36 -21.73
CA TRP A 515 -0.27 5.70 -22.05
C TRP A 515 1.08 5.62 -22.75
N VAL A 516 1.24 6.41 -23.81
CA VAL A 516 2.46 6.56 -24.60
C VAL A 516 2.73 8.05 -24.76
N ALA A 517 3.98 8.47 -24.56
CA ALA A 517 4.36 9.87 -24.66
C ALA A 517 4.16 10.36 -26.10
N GLU A 518 3.28 11.35 -26.32
CA GLU A 518 3.08 11.94 -27.64
C GLU A 518 4.28 12.81 -28.05
N GLU A 519 4.90 13.47 -27.08
CA GLU A 519 6.08 14.31 -27.23
C GLU A 519 7.18 13.89 -26.26
N SER A 520 8.40 14.38 -26.47
CA SER A 520 9.48 14.14 -25.52
C SER A 520 9.20 14.86 -24.21
N THR A 521 9.20 14.14 -23.10
CA THR A 521 8.80 14.67 -21.79
C THR A 521 9.72 14.19 -20.66
N ILE A 522 9.59 14.82 -19.49
CA ILE A 522 10.19 14.39 -18.23
C ILE A 522 9.15 13.63 -17.42
N LEU A 523 9.50 12.42 -16.99
CA LEU A 523 8.71 11.60 -16.08
C LEU A 523 9.26 11.72 -14.67
N GLY A 524 8.37 11.93 -13.70
CA GLY A 524 8.65 11.85 -12.27
C GLY A 524 8.01 10.61 -11.65
N LEU A 525 8.69 9.99 -10.70
CA LEU A 525 8.18 8.82 -9.98
C LEU A 525 7.86 9.19 -8.54
N VAL A 526 6.60 8.99 -8.14
CA VAL A 526 6.14 9.23 -6.76
C VAL A 526 5.95 7.87 -6.06
N PRO A 527 6.53 7.65 -4.87
CA PRO A 527 6.54 6.38 -4.17
C PRO A 527 5.21 6.11 -3.43
N LEU A 528 4.08 6.31 -4.10
CA LEU A 528 2.74 6.00 -3.60
C LEU A 528 2.00 5.19 -4.66
N GLY A 529 1.47 4.03 -4.28
CA GLY A 529 0.67 3.18 -5.16
C GLY A 529 -0.58 2.64 -4.47
N TYR A 530 -1.18 1.61 -5.04
CA TYR A 530 -2.38 1.03 -4.44
C TYR A 530 -2.13 0.32 -3.10
N ALA A 531 -0.89 -0.09 -2.79
CA ALA A 531 -0.53 -0.52 -1.43
C ALA A 531 -0.61 0.62 -0.40
N ASP A 532 -0.52 1.86 -0.87
CA ASP A 532 -0.67 3.08 -0.09
C ASP A 532 -2.07 3.71 -0.31
N ALA A 533 -3.03 2.88 -0.71
CA ALA A 533 -4.43 3.21 -0.99
C ALA A 533 -4.71 4.10 -2.21
N ILE A 534 -3.73 4.39 -3.08
CA ILE A 534 -3.96 5.08 -4.36
C ILE A 534 -4.60 4.11 -5.37
N PRO A 535 -5.91 4.21 -5.68
CA PRO A 535 -6.62 3.17 -6.44
C PRO A 535 -6.19 3.12 -7.91
N ARG A 536 -6.16 1.94 -8.54
CA ARG A 536 -5.72 1.86 -9.95
C ARG A 536 -6.57 2.68 -10.92
N ARG A 537 -7.87 2.81 -10.63
CA ARG A 537 -8.85 3.50 -11.47
C ARG A 537 -8.65 5.02 -11.59
N VAL A 538 -7.74 5.61 -10.79
CA VAL A 538 -7.41 7.03 -10.88
C VAL A 538 -6.40 7.35 -12.00
N ALA A 539 -5.77 6.32 -12.59
CA ALA A 539 -4.89 6.47 -13.74
C ALA A 539 -5.57 7.23 -14.89
N GLY A 540 -4.90 8.24 -15.45
CA GLY A 540 -5.44 9.09 -16.52
C GLY A 540 -6.52 10.08 -16.07
N ARG A 541 -6.77 10.22 -14.76
CA ARG A 541 -7.77 11.15 -14.19
C ARG A 541 -7.19 12.04 -13.11
N ALA A 542 -6.44 11.44 -12.19
CA ALA A 542 -5.90 12.13 -11.05
C ALA A 542 -4.60 12.87 -11.35
N GLU A 543 -4.36 13.89 -10.56
CA GLU A 543 -3.18 14.74 -10.61
C GLU A 543 -2.52 14.79 -9.23
N VAL A 544 -1.29 15.29 -9.19
CA VAL A 544 -0.57 15.72 -7.98
C VAL A 544 0.02 17.10 -8.21
N VAL A 545 0.48 17.77 -7.16
CA VAL A 545 1.16 19.07 -7.27
C VAL A 545 2.66 18.88 -7.07
N VAL A 546 3.46 19.25 -8.08
CA VAL A 546 4.93 19.18 -8.05
C VAL A 546 5.50 20.56 -8.35
N GLY A 547 6.25 21.15 -7.40
CA GLY A 547 6.78 22.50 -7.57
C GLY A 547 5.68 23.57 -7.78
N GLY A 548 4.53 23.42 -7.13
CA GLY A 548 3.39 24.34 -7.24
C GLY A 548 2.56 24.21 -8.53
N ARG A 549 2.85 23.22 -9.38
CA ARG A 549 2.09 22.95 -10.61
C ARG A 549 1.35 21.62 -10.51
N ARG A 550 0.08 21.59 -10.94
CA ARG A 550 -0.69 20.35 -11.10
C ARG A 550 -0.10 19.53 -12.25
N ARG A 551 0.13 18.25 -12.03
CA ARG A 551 0.76 17.33 -12.96
C ARG A 551 -0.01 16.00 -13.00
N PRO A 552 -0.32 15.47 -14.19
CA PRO A 552 -1.18 14.29 -14.31
C PRO A 552 -0.44 13.00 -13.96
N ILE A 553 -1.17 12.07 -13.36
CA ILE A 553 -0.73 10.66 -13.24
C ILE A 553 -0.90 9.98 -14.60
N VAL A 554 0.20 9.50 -15.17
CA VAL A 554 0.25 8.85 -16.49
C VAL A 554 0.60 7.38 -16.39
N GLY A 555 0.03 6.57 -17.28
CA GLY A 555 0.11 5.11 -17.25
C GLY A 555 -0.62 4.49 -16.05
N ARG A 556 -0.54 3.16 -15.91
CA ARG A 556 -1.19 2.44 -14.81
C ARG A 556 -0.53 2.74 -13.47
N VAL A 557 -1.33 2.98 -12.43
CA VAL A 557 -0.89 2.96 -11.02
C VAL A 557 -0.31 1.57 -10.69
N ALA A 558 0.91 1.54 -10.15
CA ALA A 558 1.56 0.32 -9.70
C ALA A 558 1.36 0.11 -8.19
N MET A 559 1.84 -1.01 -7.66
CA MET A 559 1.65 -1.34 -6.24
C MET A 559 2.17 -0.26 -5.29
N ASP A 560 3.36 0.27 -5.58
CA ASP A 560 4.08 1.12 -4.63
C ASP A 560 4.39 2.52 -5.20
N GLN A 561 3.90 2.83 -6.40
CA GLN A 561 4.29 4.06 -7.10
C GLN A 561 3.34 4.45 -8.24
N VAL A 562 3.33 5.74 -8.55
CA VAL A 562 2.71 6.35 -9.74
C VAL A 562 3.76 7.13 -10.54
N VAL A 563 3.53 7.24 -11.85
CA VAL A 563 4.34 8.06 -12.75
C VAL A 563 3.58 9.35 -13.05
N ILE A 564 4.30 10.46 -13.01
CA ILE A 564 3.79 11.80 -13.24
C ILE A 564 4.45 12.36 -14.50
N ASP A 565 3.66 12.93 -15.41
CA ASP A 565 4.19 13.69 -16.53
C ASP A 565 4.54 15.12 -16.08
N LEU A 566 5.85 15.40 -16.00
CA LEU A 566 6.39 16.70 -15.60
C LEU A 566 6.57 17.65 -16.79
N GLN A 567 6.37 17.17 -18.02
CA GLN A 567 6.57 17.95 -19.24
C GLN A 567 8.01 18.47 -19.34
N ASP A 568 8.18 19.78 -19.42
CA ASP A 568 9.46 20.48 -19.50
C ASP A 568 9.98 20.98 -18.15
N GLN A 569 9.29 20.69 -17.04
CA GLN A 569 9.68 21.17 -15.72
C GLN A 569 10.98 20.53 -15.24
N GLU A 570 11.90 21.40 -14.80
CA GLU A 570 13.07 20.97 -14.05
C GLU A 570 12.65 20.27 -12.75
N ALA A 571 13.23 19.10 -12.52
CA ALA A 571 12.90 18.24 -11.40
C ALA A 571 14.10 17.41 -10.97
N TRP A 572 14.13 17.05 -9.69
CA TRP A 572 15.22 16.30 -9.05
C TRP A 572 14.66 15.32 -8.02
N ILE A 573 15.47 14.33 -7.65
CA ILE A 573 15.14 13.39 -6.57
C ILE A 573 15.01 14.16 -5.26
N GLY A 574 13.94 13.93 -4.51
CA GLY A 574 13.59 14.65 -3.28
C GLY A 574 12.71 15.88 -3.49
N MET A 575 12.38 16.25 -4.74
CA MET A 575 11.47 17.36 -5.01
C MET A 575 10.10 17.07 -4.36
N PRO A 576 9.55 17.99 -3.54
CA PRO A 576 8.30 17.75 -2.82
C PRO A 576 7.10 17.57 -3.75
N VAL A 577 6.21 16.66 -3.37
CA VAL A 577 4.95 16.38 -4.04
C VAL A 577 3.80 16.52 -3.04
N SER A 578 2.80 17.35 -3.35
CA SER A 578 1.54 17.39 -2.61
C SER A 578 0.51 16.53 -3.34
N VAL A 579 -0.01 15.50 -2.65
CA VAL A 579 -1.03 14.59 -3.19
C VAL A 579 -2.40 15.19 -2.95
N PHE A 580 -2.69 15.57 -1.71
CA PHE A 580 -3.84 16.39 -1.35
C PHE A 580 -3.54 17.25 -0.13
N GLY A 581 -4.24 18.36 0.01
CA GLY A 581 -4.07 19.26 1.13
C GLY A 581 -5.12 20.36 1.20
N SER A 582 -4.86 21.33 2.07
CA SER A 582 -5.78 22.43 2.39
C SER A 582 -5.29 23.82 1.99
N GLY A 583 -4.11 23.91 1.37
CA GLY A 583 -3.61 25.14 0.78
C GLY A 583 -4.33 25.52 -0.52
N PRO A 584 -4.22 26.79 -0.96
CA PRO A 584 -4.92 27.29 -2.16
C PRO A 584 -4.55 26.61 -3.47
N GLN A 585 -3.34 26.03 -3.54
CA GLN A 585 -2.82 25.33 -4.72
C GLN A 585 -2.87 23.82 -4.57
N ASP A 586 -3.31 23.30 -3.41
CA ASP A 586 -3.41 21.87 -3.18
C ASP A 586 -4.61 21.28 -3.92
N ILE A 587 -4.47 20.03 -4.34
CA ILE A 587 -5.60 19.21 -4.76
C ILE A 587 -6.41 18.84 -3.53
N ARG A 588 -7.74 18.93 -3.65
CA ARG A 588 -8.66 18.74 -2.54
C ARG A 588 -9.09 17.26 -2.43
N LEU A 589 -9.49 16.83 -1.24
CA LEU A 589 -9.91 15.43 -1.01
C LEU A 589 -11.21 15.06 -1.74
N ASP A 590 -12.09 16.02 -2.02
CA ASP A 590 -13.28 15.81 -2.84
C ASP A 590 -12.94 15.57 -4.32
N GLU A 591 -11.89 16.19 -4.85
CA GLU A 591 -11.34 15.84 -6.17
C GLU A 591 -10.84 14.39 -6.19
N TRP A 592 -10.08 13.97 -5.16
CA TRP A 592 -9.65 12.57 -5.01
C TRP A 592 -10.82 11.60 -4.85
N ALA A 593 -11.87 11.99 -4.14
CA ALA A 593 -13.08 11.19 -4.00
C ALA A 593 -13.80 11.03 -5.34
N ALA A 594 -13.88 12.09 -6.15
CA ALA A 594 -14.47 12.04 -7.48
C ALA A 594 -13.67 11.12 -8.44
N TRP A 595 -12.34 11.17 -8.40
CA TRP A 595 -11.50 10.30 -9.24
C TRP A 595 -11.54 8.84 -8.79
N SER A 596 -11.51 8.59 -7.48
CA SER A 596 -11.47 7.24 -6.91
C SER A 596 -12.83 6.57 -6.85
N GLY A 597 -13.92 7.31 -6.67
CA GLY A 597 -15.23 6.77 -6.29
C GLY A 597 -15.30 6.31 -4.84
N VAL A 598 -14.36 6.77 -3.99
CA VAL A 598 -14.30 6.45 -2.55
C VAL A 598 -14.50 7.74 -1.76
N GLU A 599 -15.36 7.73 -0.75
CA GLU A 599 -15.62 8.91 0.09
C GLU A 599 -14.33 9.37 0.81
N PRO A 600 -14.13 10.70 1.02
CA PRO A 600 -12.91 11.23 1.62
C PRO A 600 -12.48 10.54 2.92
N ARG A 601 -13.43 10.31 3.83
CA ARG A 601 -13.16 9.65 5.13
C ARG A 601 -12.64 8.22 4.95
N ALA A 602 -13.18 7.48 3.98
CA ALA A 602 -12.80 6.10 3.73
C ALA A 602 -11.45 6.04 3.00
N PHE A 603 -11.20 7.01 2.10
CA PHE A 603 -9.91 7.15 1.41
C PHE A 603 -8.77 7.35 2.41
N VAL A 604 -8.91 8.31 3.34
CA VAL A 604 -7.87 8.58 4.35
C VAL A 604 -7.74 7.42 5.34
N ALA A 605 -8.86 6.80 5.74
CA ALA A 605 -8.85 5.62 6.62
C ALA A 605 -8.17 4.38 6.01
N ALA A 606 -8.12 4.29 4.68
CA ALA A 606 -7.50 3.18 3.97
C ALA A 606 -5.97 3.32 3.84
N LEU A 607 -5.39 4.49 4.14
CA LEU A 607 -3.94 4.69 4.10
C LEU A 607 -3.24 3.70 5.04
N GLY A 608 -2.31 2.94 4.46
CA GLY A 608 -1.61 1.86 5.15
C GLY A 608 -0.45 2.33 6.02
N PRO A 609 0.20 1.40 6.75
CA PRO A 609 1.27 1.71 7.71
C PRO A 609 2.56 2.25 7.08
N ARG A 610 2.72 2.18 5.75
CA ARG A 610 3.82 2.84 5.03
C ARG A 610 3.68 4.36 4.99
N VAL A 611 2.47 4.89 5.18
CA VAL A 611 2.21 6.32 5.26
C VAL A 611 2.42 6.75 6.71
N VAL A 612 3.48 7.51 6.94
CA VAL A 612 3.86 7.99 8.27
C VAL A 612 2.97 9.16 8.65
N ARG A 613 2.24 9.02 9.75
CA ARG A 613 1.41 10.08 10.31
C ARG A 613 2.27 11.04 11.14
N ARG A 614 2.16 12.35 10.89
CA ARG A 614 2.78 13.41 11.69
C ARG A 614 1.73 14.37 12.21
N GLU A 615 1.88 14.79 13.46
CA GLU A 615 1.01 15.77 14.10
C GLU A 615 1.62 17.17 13.94
N LEU A 616 0.88 18.08 13.31
CA LEU A 616 1.23 19.50 13.30
C LEU A 616 0.59 20.14 14.54
N GLN A 617 1.42 20.41 15.54
CA GLN A 617 1.07 21.30 16.64
C GLN A 617 1.42 22.72 16.20
N GLY A 618 0.52 23.69 16.36
CA GLY A 618 0.80 25.08 16.00
C GLY A 618 2.11 25.51 16.64
N GLU A 619 3.04 26.06 15.85
CA GLU A 619 4.26 26.64 16.39
C GLU A 619 3.85 27.62 17.49
N GLY A 620 4.24 27.32 18.73
CA GLY A 620 4.41 28.37 19.70
C GLY A 620 5.30 29.41 19.03
N MET A 621 4.80 30.62 18.91
CA MET A 621 5.54 31.79 18.47
C MET A 621 6.67 32.02 19.48
N GLY A 622 7.69 31.19 19.39
CA GLY A 622 8.94 31.30 20.12
C GLY A 622 9.62 32.51 19.54
N ALA A 623 9.60 33.58 20.33
CA ALA A 623 10.39 34.76 20.09
C ALA A 623 11.78 34.35 19.60
N ALA A 624 12.16 34.93 18.46
CA ALA A 624 13.56 35.15 18.18
C ALA A 624 14.11 36.07 19.27
N ASP A 625 14.55 35.47 20.37
CA ASP A 625 15.52 36.00 21.33
C ASP A 625 16.64 34.93 21.33
N GLY A 626 17.89 35.17 20.96
CA GLY A 626 18.68 36.39 21.00
C GLY A 626 19.99 36.05 21.72
N SER A 627 20.97 35.49 20.99
CA SER A 627 22.43 35.65 21.18
C SER A 627 23.21 34.72 20.25
#